data_AF-A0A538PBR5-F1
#
_entry.id   AF-A0A538PBR5-F1
#
_cell.length_a   1.000
_cell.length_b   1.000
_cell.length_c   1.000
_cell.angle_alpha   90.00
_cell.angle_beta   90.00
_cell.angle_gamma   90.00
#
_symmetry.space_group_name_H-M   'P 1'
#
loop_
_entity.id
_entity.type
_entity.pdbx_description
1 polymer ?
#
loop_
_entity_poly.entity_id
_entity_poly.type
_entity_poly.pdbx_seq_one_letter_code
_entity_poly.pdbx_strand_id
1 'polypeptide(L)' 'MAERRLVELTTALKKKYSAHIGDDVMYPASCSDIMTACSGMSEFSKGEKDWFAKALPHGTFNTAADVRKAVGV' A
#
# COMPACT_ATOMS: atom_id res chain seq x y z
N MET A 1 -5.59 -24.65 6.69
CA MET A 1 -5.83 -23.57 7.68
C MET A 1 -4.84 -22.39 7.55
N ALA A 2 -3.70 -22.51 6.86
CA ALA A 2 -2.70 -21.43 6.75
C ALA A 2 -3.05 -20.35 5.70
N GLU A 3 -3.71 -20.71 4.60
CA GLU A 3 -3.96 -19.79 3.46
C GLU A 3 -5.02 -18.72 3.75
N ARG A 4 -5.97 -18.96 4.67
CA ARG A 4 -6.98 -17.95 5.05
C ARG A 4 -6.37 -16.78 5.83
N ARG A 5 -5.32 -17.04 6.62
CA ARG A 5 -4.65 -16.00 7.42
C ARG A 5 -3.95 -14.96 6.54
N LEU A 6 -3.41 -15.37 5.39
CA LEU A 6 -2.78 -14.46 4.43
C LEU A 6 -3.81 -13.57 3.72
N VAL A 7 -4.98 -14.10 3.36
CA VAL A 7 -6.05 -13.30 2.74
C VAL A 7 -6.61 -12.26 3.71
N GLU A 8 -6.92 -12.62 4.96
CA GLU A 8 -7.44 -11.67 5.95
C GLU A 8 -6.42 -10.58 6.31
N LEU A 9 -5.13 -10.92 6.38
CA LEU A 9 -4.05 -9.95 6.54
C LEU A 9 -4.02 -8.94 5.39
N THR A 10 -4.21 -9.39 4.14
CA THR A 10 -4.22 -8.48 2.98
C THR A 10 -5.40 -7.52 3.00
N THR A 11 -6.60 -7.91 3.41
CA THR A 11 -7.77 -6.99 3.44
C THR A 11 -7.62 -5.90 4.51
N ALA A 12 -7.06 -6.23 5.67
CA ALA A 12 -6.78 -5.23 6.71
C ALA A 12 -5.67 -4.25 6.29
N LEU A 13 -4.60 -4.78 5.71
CA LEU A 13 -3.51 -4.02 5.06
C LEU A 13 -4.04 -3.03 4.01
N LYS A 14 -4.87 -3.54 3.11
CA LYS A 14 -5.56 -2.81 2.06
C LYS A 14 -6.36 -1.63 2.61
N LYS A 15 -7.10 -1.83 3.70
CA LYS A 15 -7.84 -0.76 4.38
C LYS A 15 -6.93 0.27 5.05
N LYS A 16 -5.84 -0.18 5.67
CA LYS A 16 -4.83 0.68 6.28
C LYS A 16 -4.14 1.57 5.25
N TYR A 17 -3.62 0.97 4.17
CA TYR A 17 -3.02 1.70 3.06
C TYR A 17 -4.03 2.64 2.42
N SER A 18 -5.24 2.20 2.09
CA SER A 18 -6.24 3.08 1.48
C SER A 18 -6.50 4.36 2.28
N ALA A 19 -6.55 4.28 3.61
CA ALA A 19 -6.62 5.48 4.46
C ALA A 19 -5.36 6.35 4.34
N HIS A 20 -4.16 5.77 4.50
CA HIS A 20 -2.90 6.52 4.47
C HIS A 20 -2.58 7.15 3.12
N ILE A 21 -2.74 6.42 2.00
CA ILE A 21 -2.46 7.01 0.69
C ILE A 21 -3.48 8.11 0.34
N GLY A 22 -4.60 8.23 1.05
CA GLY A 22 -5.56 9.33 0.90
C GLY A 22 -5.20 10.60 1.67
N ASP A 23 -4.57 10.47 2.84
CA ASP A 23 -4.38 11.57 3.79
C ASP A 23 -2.91 12.08 3.82
N ASP A 24 -1.95 11.16 3.76
CA ASP A 24 -0.52 11.46 4.00
C ASP A 24 0.31 11.59 2.71
N VAL A 25 -0.20 11.10 1.59
CA VAL A 25 0.55 11.11 0.32
C VAL A 25 0.13 12.28 -0.55
N MET A 26 1.07 13.21 -0.77
CA MET A 26 0.90 14.25 -1.77
C MET A 26 1.12 13.69 -3.17
N TYR A 27 0.13 13.89 -4.03
CA TYR A 27 0.19 13.48 -5.42
C TYR A 27 0.57 14.65 -6.35
N PRO A 28 1.26 14.37 -7.47
CA PRO A 28 1.67 13.05 -7.99
C PRO A 28 2.85 12.44 -7.21
N ALA A 29 2.76 11.14 -6.90
CA ALA A 29 3.77 10.40 -6.15
C ALA A 29 4.18 9.14 -6.91
N SER A 30 5.48 8.84 -6.91
CA SER A 30 5.99 7.59 -7.47
C SER A 30 5.75 6.41 -6.52
N CYS A 31 5.80 5.20 -7.07
CA CYS A 31 5.79 3.96 -6.31
C CYS A 31 6.83 3.98 -5.16
N SER A 32 8.03 4.51 -5.43
CA SER A 32 9.09 4.68 -4.43
C SER A 32 8.77 5.76 -3.40
N ASP A 33 8.16 6.89 -3.78
CA ASP A 33 7.74 7.94 -2.83
C ASP A 33 6.65 7.44 -1.89
N ILE A 34 5.65 6.72 -2.42
CA ILE A 34 4.58 6.10 -1.62
C ILE A 34 5.17 5.06 -0.67
N MET A 35 6.08 4.21 -1.17
CA MET A 35 6.77 3.25 -0.33
C MET A 35 7.68 3.92 0.69
N THR A 36 8.27 5.08 0.40
CA THR A 36 9.11 5.83 1.35
C THR A 36 8.26 6.48 2.43
N ALA A 37 7.15 7.11 2.05
CA ALA A 37 6.15 7.66 2.96
C ALA A 37 5.59 6.57 3.89
N CYS A 38 5.24 5.41 3.34
CA CYS A 38 4.78 4.27 4.14
C CYS A 38 5.92 3.57 4.91
N SER A 39 7.15 3.55 4.39
CA SER A 39 8.29 2.89 5.04
C SER A 39 8.80 3.65 6.24
N GLY A 40 8.67 4.98 6.26
CA GLY A 40 8.99 5.83 7.39
C GLY A 40 8.05 5.61 8.59
N MET A 41 6.87 5.04 8.37
CA MET A 41 5.93 4.75 9.44
C MET A 41 6.14 3.33 9.98
N SER A 42 6.40 3.25 11.29
CA SER A 42 6.55 1.97 12.03
C SER A 42 5.25 1.17 12.10
N GLU A 43 4.14 1.71 11.57
CA GLU A 43 2.83 1.05 11.50
C GLU A 43 2.76 -0.13 10.53
N PHE A 44 3.76 -0.29 9.66
CA PHE A 44 3.83 -1.39 8.70
C PHE A 44 5.00 -2.33 9.01
N SER A 45 4.69 -3.62 9.14
CA SER A 45 5.68 -4.68 9.28
C SER A 45 6.41 -4.94 7.96
N LYS A 46 7.55 -5.61 8.05
CA LYS A 46 8.36 -5.97 6.87
C LYS A 46 7.58 -6.79 5.82
N GLY A 47 6.72 -7.71 6.26
CA GLY A 47 5.88 -8.52 5.34
C GLY A 47 4.79 -7.71 4.65
N GLU A 48 4.28 -6.68 5.31
CA GLU A 48 3.28 -5.75 4.77
C GLU A 48 3.90 -4.87 3.68
N LYS A 49 5.13 -4.37 3.93
CA LYS A 49 5.92 -3.59 2.97
C LYS A 49 6.31 -4.43 1.74
N ASP A 50 6.70 -5.68 1.92
CA ASP A 50 7.05 -6.58 0.81
C ASP A 50 5.85 -6.91 -0.08
N TRP A 51 4.70 -7.21 0.53
CA TRP A 51 3.45 -7.41 -0.20
C TRP A 51 3.05 -6.15 -0.96
N PHE A 52 3.10 -4.98 -0.31
CA PHE A 52 2.75 -3.72 -0.93
C PHE A 52 3.70 -3.38 -2.08
N ALA A 53 5.01 -3.61 -1.92
CA ALA A 53 6.00 -3.43 -2.98
C ALA A 53 5.78 -4.35 -4.19
N LYS A 54 5.29 -5.58 -3.95
CA LYS A 54 4.92 -6.52 -5.03
C LYS A 54 3.57 -6.20 -5.66
N ALA A 55 2.63 -5.67 -4.90
CA ALA A 55 1.29 -5.35 -5.37
C ALA A 55 1.21 -3.98 -6.05
N LEU A 56 2.07 -3.03 -5.67
CA LEU A 56 2.16 -1.73 -6.31
C LEU A 56 2.94 -1.87 -7.62
N PRO A 57 2.34 -1.62 -8.79
CA PRO A 57 3.09 -1.54 -10.03
C PRO A 57 4.08 -0.39 -9.96
N HIS A 58 5.22 -0.58 -10.61
CA HIS A 58 6.24 0.46 -10.70
C HIS A 58 5.73 1.56 -11.65
N GLY A 59 5.46 2.74 -11.11
CA GLY A 59 4.83 3.83 -11.85
C GLY A 59 4.65 5.09 -11.01
N THR A 60 4.11 6.13 -11.64
CA THR A 60 3.71 7.37 -10.96
C THR A 60 2.20 7.38 -10.85
N PHE A 61 1.71 7.59 -9.64
CA PHE A 61 0.30 7.67 -9.33
C PHE A 61 -0.08 9.13 -9.19
N ASN A 62 -1.18 9.54 -9.82
CA ASN A 62 -1.67 10.91 -9.74
C ASN A 62 -2.67 11.12 -8.60
N THR A 63 -3.23 10.05 -8.04
CA THR A 63 -4.21 10.11 -6.96
C THR A 63 -4.18 8.84 -6.11
N ALA A 64 -4.73 8.93 -4.91
CA ALA A 64 -4.97 7.77 -4.04
C ALA A 64 -5.83 6.69 -4.70
N ALA A 65 -6.79 7.09 -5.54
CA ALA A 65 -7.63 6.16 -6.27
C ALA A 65 -6.83 5.32 -7.28
N ASP A 66 -5.79 5.89 -7.88
CA ASP A 66 -4.93 5.20 -8.84
C ASP A 66 -4.10 4.10 -8.14
N VAL A 67 -3.54 4.45 -6.97
CA VAL A 67 -2.85 3.49 -6.09
C VAL A 67 -3.79 2.39 -5.64
N ARG A 68 -5.01 2.75 -5.20
CA ARG A 68 -6.03 1.79 -4.76
C ARG A 68 -6.42 0.82 -5.88
N LYS A 69 -6.65 1.33 -7.09
CA LYS A 69 -6.88 0.50 -8.28
C LYS A 69 -5.72 -0.44 -8.57
N ALA A 70 -4.49 0.06 -8.48
CA ALA A 70 -3.28 -0.73 -8.73
C ALA A 70 -3.17 -1.94 -7.77
N VAL A 71 -3.50 -1.74 -6.50
CA VAL A 71 -3.42 -2.76 -5.44
C VAL A 71 -4.71 -3.62 -5.37
N GLY A 72 -5.74 -3.26 -6.13
CA GLY A 72 -7.02 -3.96 -6.19
C GLY A 72 -7.84 -3.79 -4.90
N VAL A 73 -8.05 -2.54 -4.49
CA VAL A 73 -8.87 -2.12 -3.34
C VAL A 73 -9.89 -1.07 -3.69
#